data_AF-A0A1Q6JXJ7-F1
#
_entry.id   AF-A0A1Q6JXJ7-F1
#
_cell.length_a   1.000
_cell.length_b   1.000
_cell.length_c   1.000
_cell.angle_alpha   90.00
_cell.angle_beta   90.00
_cell.angle_gamma   90.00
#
_symmetry.space_group_name_H-M   'P 1'
#
loop_
_entity.id
_entity.type
_entity.pdbx_description
1 polymer ?
#
loop_
_entity_poly.entity_id
_entity_poly.type
_entity_poly.pdbx_seq_one_letter_code
_entity_poly.pdbx_strand_id
1 'polypeptide(L)'
;MKKCLLFMMTAAVFFIAGFENRGAANAATLYDVFSERHLEFYENEVAKEKVFSKYSERELAKMAVDNDISVDKVKKLIVYCHAMKNIGKNYTIKEADKLSNATVISDAKKYVDYLKATRSKEELAALEKRFKEIGRGQ
;
A
#
# COMPACT_ATOMS: atom_id res chain seq x y z
N MET A 1 -24.70 16.04 -14.99
CA MET A 1 -23.23 15.93 -14.80
C MET A 1 -22.85 15.91 -13.31
N LYS A 2 -23.20 14.84 -12.56
CA LYS A 2 -22.83 14.70 -11.13
C LYS A 2 -22.54 13.24 -10.70
N LYS A 3 -22.27 12.34 -11.66
CA LYS A 3 -21.95 10.91 -11.39
C LYS A 3 -20.50 10.50 -11.69
N CYS A 4 -19.69 11.37 -12.28
CA CYS A 4 -18.27 11.09 -12.57
C CYS A 4 -17.31 11.51 -11.45
N LEU A 5 -17.76 12.23 -10.42
CA LEU A 5 -16.90 12.69 -9.33
C LEU A 5 -16.77 11.70 -8.17
N LEU A 6 -17.70 10.74 -8.05
CA LEU A 6 -17.69 9.74 -6.96
C LEU A 6 -16.84 8.50 -7.28
N PHE A 7 -16.46 8.30 -8.55
CA PHE A 7 -15.63 7.18 -8.99
C PHE A 7 -14.13 7.44 -8.91
N MET A 8 -13.71 8.64 -8.47
CA MET A 8 -12.30 9.03 -8.32
C MET A 8 -11.84 9.10 -6.85
N MET A 9 -12.53 8.37 -5.97
CA MET A 9 -12.05 8.05 -4.62
C MET A 9 -11.10 6.83 -4.61
N THR A 10 -10.59 6.48 -5.79
CA THR A 10 -9.95 5.21 -6.13
C THR A 10 -8.49 5.10 -5.68
N ALA A 11 -7.98 6.04 -4.90
CA ALA A 11 -6.70 5.87 -4.24
C ALA A 11 -6.85 5.09 -2.91
N ALA A 12 -8.01 5.17 -2.25
CA ALA A 12 -8.36 4.20 -1.20
C ALA A 12 -8.59 2.82 -1.81
N VAL A 13 -9.02 2.80 -3.07
CA VAL A 13 -9.07 1.63 -3.95
C VAL A 13 -7.67 1.17 -4.36
N PHE A 14 -6.55 1.77 -3.96
CA PHE A 14 -5.25 1.07 -4.02
C PHE A 14 -5.00 0.16 -2.83
N PHE A 15 -5.71 0.35 -1.72
CA PHE A 15 -5.83 -0.66 -0.66
C PHE A 15 -7.13 -1.48 -0.76
N ILE A 16 -8.13 -0.94 -1.47
CA ILE A 16 -9.50 -1.47 -1.57
C ILE A 16 -9.83 -2.02 -2.99
N ALA A 17 -8.99 -1.92 -4.02
CA ALA A 17 -9.24 -2.59 -5.32
C ALA A 17 -9.03 -4.10 -5.23
N GLY A 18 -8.18 -4.55 -4.30
CA GLY A 18 -8.21 -5.94 -3.91
C GLY A 18 -9.41 -6.32 -3.04
N PHE A 19 -10.20 -5.34 -2.58
CA PHE A 19 -11.46 -5.54 -1.84
C PHE A 19 -12.68 -5.74 -2.74
N GLU A 20 -12.69 -5.24 -3.98
CA GLU A 20 -13.76 -5.58 -4.94
C GLU A 20 -13.51 -6.91 -5.65
N ASN A 21 -12.31 -7.50 -5.49
CA ASN A 21 -12.00 -8.82 -6.00
C ASN A 21 -12.27 -9.88 -4.92
N ARG A 22 -12.87 -11.02 -5.31
CA ARG A 22 -13.31 -12.13 -4.43
C ARG A 22 -12.22 -12.73 -3.49
N GLY A 23 -10.99 -12.22 -3.51
CA GLY A 23 -9.85 -12.66 -2.68
C GLY A 23 -9.75 -12.03 -1.29
N ALA A 24 -10.35 -10.86 -1.02
CA ALA A 24 -10.29 -10.23 0.30
C ALA A 24 -11.07 -10.97 1.40
N ALA A 25 -12.06 -11.79 1.02
CA ALA A 25 -12.80 -12.63 1.96
C ALA A 25 -11.96 -13.80 2.52
N ASN A 26 -10.86 -14.17 1.84
CA ASN A 26 -9.97 -15.27 2.20
C ASN A 26 -8.57 -14.81 2.66
N ALA A 27 -8.29 -13.51 2.67
CA ALA A 27 -6.99 -12.99 3.08
C ALA A 27 -6.90 -12.94 4.61
N ALA A 28 -5.91 -13.64 5.18
CA ALA A 28 -5.65 -13.61 6.63
C ALA A 28 -5.25 -12.19 7.09
N THR A 29 -4.54 -11.45 6.24
CA THR A 29 -4.21 -10.03 6.47
C THR A 29 -4.36 -9.21 5.20
N LEU A 30 -4.65 -7.91 5.32
CA LEU A 30 -4.80 -6.99 4.17
C LEU A 30 -3.53 -6.85 3.32
N TYR A 31 -2.37 -7.21 3.88
CA TYR A 31 -1.09 -7.16 3.20
C TYR A 31 -0.97 -8.22 2.10
N ASP A 32 -1.67 -9.35 2.23
CA ASP A 32 -1.59 -10.50 1.31
C ASP A 32 -2.15 -10.20 -0.08
N VAL A 33 -2.95 -9.15 -0.19
CA VAL A 33 -3.56 -8.66 -1.42
C VAL A 33 -2.54 -8.04 -2.37
N PHE A 34 -1.42 -7.53 -1.85
CA PHE A 34 -0.40 -6.88 -2.65
C PHE A 34 0.60 -7.88 -3.21
N SER A 35 0.90 -7.73 -4.50
CA SER A 35 2.06 -8.37 -5.12
C SER A 35 3.27 -7.45 -5.11
N GLU A 36 4.46 -8.00 -5.38
CA GLU A 36 5.71 -7.24 -5.46
C GLU A 36 5.64 -6.09 -6.47
N ARG A 37 4.95 -6.28 -7.60
CA ARG A 37 4.71 -5.22 -8.60
C ARG A 37 3.97 -4.00 -8.04
N HIS A 38 3.11 -4.19 -7.03
CA HIS A 38 2.43 -3.08 -6.36
C HIS A 38 3.38 -2.33 -5.43
N LEU A 39 4.35 -3.02 -4.83
CA LEU A 39 5.39 -2.40 -4.00
C LEU A 39 6.34 -1.58 -4.86
N GLU A 40 6.76 -2.13 -6.01
CA GLU A 40 7.58 -1.42 -7.00
C GLU A 40 6.86 -0.18 -7.54
N PHE A 41 5.56 -0.27 -7.83
CA PHE A 41 4.75 0.90 -8.21
C PHE A 41 4.78 1.96 -7.11
N TYR A 42 4.61 1.56 -5.85
CA TYR A 42 4.66 2.51 -4.74
C TYR A 42 6.00 3.23 -4.71
N GLU A 43 7.13 2.53 -4.77
CA GLU A 43 8.46 3.15 -4.76
C GLU A 43 8.67 4.11 -5.91
N ASN A 44 8.37 3.67 -7.14
CA ASN A 44 8.75 4.39 -8.35
C ASN A 44 7.80 5.54 -8.69
N GLU A 45 6.50 5.37 -8.43
CA GLU A 45 5.46 6.29 -8.90
C GLU A 45 4.86 7.10 -7.76
N VAL A 46 4.69 6.50 -6.59
CA VAL A 46 4.10 7.16 -5.43
C VAL A 46 5.19 7.85 -4.60
N ALA A 47 6.07 7.10 -3.95
CA ALA A 47 7.11 7.64 -3.07
C ALA A 47 8.22 8.36 -3.86
N LYS A 48 8.50 7.90 -5.09
CA LYS A 48 9.64 8.35 -5.91
C LYS A 48 10.98 8.23 -5.18
N GLU A 49 11.09 7.22 -4.32
CA GLU A 49 12.29 6.90 -3.54
C GLU A 49 12.35 5.39 -3.25
N LYS A 50 13.57 4.89 -2.93
CA LYS A 50 13.76 3.50 -2.52
C LYS A 50 13.28 3.30 -1.08
N VAL A 51 12.34 2.40 -0.87
CA VAL A 51 11.65 2.17 0.40
C VAL A 51 12.01 0.81 0.97
N PHE A 52 11.60 -0.28 0.31
CA PHE A 52 12.02 -1.65 0.61
C PHE A 52 13.24 -2.06 -0.23
N SER A 53 13.40 -1.56 -1.46
CA SER A 53 14.50 -1.90 -2.38
C SER A 53 15.86 -1.32 -1.99
N LYS A 54 15.90 -0.45 -0.97
CA LYS A 54 17.16 0.02 -0.37
C LYS A 54 17.83 -1.02 0.52
N TYR A 55 17.08 -2.02 0.99
CA TYR A 55 17.59 -3.09 1.83
C TYR A 55 18.06 -4.26 0.95
N SER A 56 19.21 -4.83 1.30
CA SER A 56 19.68 -6.07 0.70
C SER A 56 18.77 -7.26 1.08
N GLU A 57 18.80 -8.33 0.28
CA GLU A 57 18.06 -9.55 0.60
C GLU A 57 18.43 -10.11 1.98
N ARG A 58 19.70 -10.01 2.36
CA ARG A 58 20.19 -10.44 3.68
C ARG A 58 19.57 -9.63 4.82
N GLU A 59 19.43 -8.32 4.65
CA GLU A 59 18.79 -7.45 5.64
C GLU A 59 17.30 -7.74 5.75
N LEU A 60 16.61 -7.91 4.62
CA LEU A 60 15.19 -8.28 4.61
C LEU A 60 14.95 -9.65 5.24
N ALA A 61 15.82 -10.64 4.96
CA ALA A 61 15.77 -11.96 5.58
C ALA A 61 16.00 -11.90 7.09
N LYS A 62 16.94 -11.06 7.55
CA LYS A 62 17.14 -10.83 8.98
C LYS A 62 15.90 -10.22 9.63
N MET A 63 15.31 -9.19 9.04
CA MET A 63 14.08 -8.59 9.57
C MET A 63 12.91 -9.59 9.61
N ALA A 64 12.82 -10.47 8.63
CA ALA A 64 11.82 -11.54 8.58
C ALA A 64 11.97 -12.50 9.77
N VAL A 65 13.20 -12.95 10.04
CA VAL A 65 13.53 -13.79 11.20
C VAL A 65 13.25 -13.07 12.52
N ASP A 66 13.70 -11.81 12.66
CA ASP A 66 13.54 -11.02 13.88
C ASP A 66 12.05 -10.75 14.24
N ASN A 67 11.15 -10.84 13.25
CA ASN A 67 9.72 -10.59 13.42
C ASN A 67 8.85 -11.85 13.24
N ASP A 68 9.43 -13.03 13.02
CA ASP A 68 8.72 -14.29 12.77
C ASP A 68 7.66 -14.20 11.64
N ILE A 69 8.05 -13.60 10.52
CA ILE A 69 7.20 -13.40 9.34
C ILE A 69 7.98 -13.68 8.05
N SER A 70 7.30 -13.77 6.91
CA SER A 70 7.96 -13.95 5.61
C SER A 70 8.66 -12.67 5.13
N VAL A 71 9.69 -12.82 4.31
CA VAL A 71 10.37 -11.69 3.63
C VAL A 71 9.39 -10.86 2.80
N ASP A 72 8.45 -11.52 2.11
CA ASP A 72 7.39 -10.85 1.36
C ASP A 72 6.53 -9.95 2.27
N LYS A 73 6.12 -10.47 3.44
CA LYS A 73 5.36 -9.70 4.42
C LYS A 73 6.17 -8.53 4.99
N VAL A 74 7.48 -8.71 5.22
CA VAL A 74 8.38 -7.61 5.61
C VAL A 74 8.36 -6.49 4.59
N LYS A 75 8.54 -6.78 3.30
CA LYS A 75 8.52 -5.75 2.23
C LYS A 75 7.21 -4.95 2.25
N LYS A 76 6.08 -5.64 2.40
CA LYS A 76 4.74 -5.03 2.51
C LYS A 76 4.61 -4.12 3.72
N LEU A 77 5.08 -4.57 4.88
CA LEU A 77 5.05 -3.80 6.13
C LEU A 77 5.98 -2.58 6.07
N ILE A 78 7.16 -2.69 5.45
CA ILE A 78 8.06 -1.54 5.23
C ILE A 78 7.36 -0.45 4.40
N VAL A 79 6.72 -0.83 3.29
CA VAL A 79 5.96 0.10 2.44
C VAL A 79 4.81 0.73 3.21
N TYR A 80 4.07 -0.06 4.00
CA TYR A 80 3.01 0.46 4.85
C TYR A 80 3.53 1.48 5.87
N CYS A 81 4.55 1.13 6.65
CA CYS A 81 5.15 2.02 7.65
C CYS A 81 5.67 3.31 7.01
N HIS A 82 6.24 3.22 5.81
CA HIS A 82 6.67 4.39 5.04
C HIS A 82 5.50 5.32 4.69
N ALA A 83 4.40 4.76 4.16
CA ALA A 83 3.20 5.54 3.86
C ALA A 83 2.61 6.19 5.11
N MET A 84 2.62 5.48 6.24
CA MET A 84 2.11 5.97 7.51
C MET A 84 2.91 7.15 8.06
N LYS A 85 4.24 7.13 7.88
CA LYS A 85 5.11 8.23 8.29
C LYS A 85 4.72 9.55 7.64
N ASN A 86 4.28 9.53 6.38
CA ASN A 86 3.83 10.73 5.65
C ASN A 86 2.55 11.36 6.23
N ILE A 87 1.78 10.61 7.03
CA ILE A 87 0.61 11.12 7.76
C ILE A 87 0.86 11.22 9.27
N GLY A 88 2.12 11.30 9.68
CA GLY A 88 2.52 11.49 11.08
C GLY A 88 2.41 10.24 11.96
N LYS A 89 2.27 9.05 11.36
CA LYS A 89 2.19 7.77 12.07
C LYS A 89 3.49 6.99 11.94
N ASN A 90 4.15 6.73 13.05
CA ASN A 90 5.44 6.04 13.09
C ASN A 90 5.27 4.63 13.65
N TYR A 91 4.84 3.67 12.82
CA TYR A 91 4.81 2.27 13.21
C TYR A 91 6.15 1.58 12.98
N THR A 92 6.53 0.69 13.89
CA THR A 92 7.50 -0.37 13.64
C THR A 92 6.86 -1.52 12.85
N ILE A 93 7.68 -2.38 12.23
CA ILE A 93 7.20 -3.59 11.54
C ILE A 93 6.35 -4.45 12.48
N LYS A 94 6.81 -4.64 13.72
CA LYS A 94 6.13 -5.45 14.75
C LYS A 94 4.78 -4.87 15.18
N GLU A 95 4.64 -3.55 15.21
CA GLU A 95 3.35 -2.90 15.51
C GLU A 95 2.40 -2.99 14.33
N ALA A 96 2.90 -2.71 13.11
CA ALA A 96 2.12 -2.79 11.90
C ALA A 96 1.57 -4.20 11.64
N ASP A 97 2.36 -5.23 11.89
CA ASP A 97 1.97 -6.64 11.75
C ASP A 97 0.78 -7.04 12.64
N LYS A 98 0.63 -6.36 13.79
CA LYS A 98 -0.43 -6.63 14.78
C LYS A 98 -1.68 -5.77 14.59
N LEU A 99 -1.70 -4.87 13.61
CA LEU A 99 -2.84 -3.99 13.39
C LEU A 99 -4.04 -4.81 12.89
N SER A 100 -5.22 -4.47 13.42
CA SER A 100 -6.47 -5.00 12.88
C SER A 100 -6.70 -4.49 11.46
N ASN A 101 -7.39 -5.28 10.64
CA ASN A 101 -7.80 -4.86 9.30
C ASN A 101 -8.58 -3.53 9.33
N ALA A 102 -9.41 -3.30 10.35
CA ALA A 102 -10.14 -2.04 10.50
C ALA A 102 -9.20 -0.83 10.67
N THR A 103 -8.13 -0.98 11.47
CA THR A 103 -7.13 0.07 11.66
C THR A 103 -6.37 0.36 10.36
N VAL A 104 -5.92 -0.68 9.67
CA VAL A 104 -5.21 -0.56 8.39
C VAL A 104 -6.08 0.13 7.33
N ILE A 105 -7.39 -0.19 7.26
CA ILE A 105 -8.33 0.49 6.35
C ILE A 105 -8.49 1.97 6.72
N SER A 106 -8.61 2.29 8.02
CA SER A 106 -8.70 3.68 8.49
C SER A 106 -7.45 4.49 8.10
N ASP A 107 -6.29 3.87 8.25
CA ASP A 107 -4.99 4.46 7.96
C ASP A 107 -4.77 4.67 6.45
N ALA A 108 -5.17 3.69 5.64
CA ALA A 108 -5.18 3.83 4.19
C ALA A 108 -6.07 4.99 3.73
N LYS A 109 -7.26 5.18 4.33
CA LYS A 109 -8.14 6.32 4.02
C LYS A 109 -7.46 7.66 4.31
N LYS A 110 -6.78 7.79 5.47
CA LYS A 110 -6.04 9.00 5.82
C LYS A 110 -4.89 9.28 4.87
N TYR A 111 -4.16 8.23 4.46
CA TYR A 111 -3.09 8.37 3.48
C TYR A 111 -3.60 8.87 2.12
N VAL A 112 -4.80 8.44 1.72
CA VAL A 112 -5.44 8.90 0.49
C VAL A 112 -5.84 10.36 0.56
N ASP A 113 -6.36 10.79 1.70
CA ASP A 113 -6.68 12.20 1.91
C ASP A 113 -5.40 13.06 1.88
N TYR A 114 -4.29 12.56 2.42
CA TYR A 114 -2.97 13.17 2.25
C TYR A 114 -2.55 13.28 0.79
N LEU A 115 -2.68 12.21 -0.01
CA LEU A 115 -2.35 12.25 -1.44
C LEU A 115 -3.23 13.27 -2.20
N LYS A 116 -4.51 13.36 -1.87
CA LYS A 116 -5.44 14.36 -2.45
C LYS A 116 -5.06 15.79 -2.08
N ALA A 117 -4.55 16.01 -0.88
CA ALA A 117 -4.12 17.32 -0.42
C ALA A 117 -2.77 17.76 -1.02
N THR A 118 -1.93 16.81 -1.42
CA THR A 118 -0.54 17.07 -1.81
C THR A 118 -0.26 16.93 -3.31
N ARG A 119 -1.21 16.40 -4.09
CA ARG A 119 -1.04 16.15 -5.53
C ARG A 119 -2.17 16.73 -6.36
N SER A 120 -1.88 16.99 -7.64
CA SER A 120 -2.90 17.43 -8.58
C SER A 120 -3.88 16.29 -8.94
N LYS A 121 -5.06 16.66 -9.44
CA LYS A 121 -6.05 15.67 -9.89
C LYS A 121 -5.53 14.85 -11.07
N GLU A 122 -4.77 15.49 -11.95
CA GLU A 122 -4.16 14.87 -13.13
C GLU A 122 -3.12 13.83 -12.72
N GLU A 123 -2.29 14.14 -11.72
CA GLU A 123 -1.31 13.18 -11.19
C GLU A 123 -2.00 11.99 -10.55
N LEU A 124 -3.03 12.22 -9.72
CA LEU A 124 -3.78 11.15 -9.08
C LEU A 124 -4.49 10.23 -10.10
N ALA A 125 -5.04 10.80 -11.17
CA ALA A 125 -5.66 10.04 -12.26
C ALA A 125 -4.63 9.20 -13.03
N ALA A 126 -3.42 9.73 -13.26
CA ALA A 126 -2.34 9.00 -13.92
C ALA A 126 -1.85 7.82 -13.06
N LEU A 127 -1.65 8.05 -11.76
CA LEU A 127 -1.32 6.99 -10.80
C LEU A 127 -2.40 5.91 -10.77
N GLU A 128 -3.67 6.32 -10.84
CA GLU A 128 -4.78 5.39 -10.85
C GLU A 128 -4.81 4.48 -12.06
N LYS A 129 -4.58 5.05 -13.24
CA LYS A 129 -4.50 4.29 -14.47
C LYS A 129 -3.38 3.25 -14.40
N ARG A 130 -2.18 3.66 -14.00
CA ARG A 130 -1.00 2.78 -13.92
C ARG A 130 -1.19 1.64 -12.93
N PHE A 131 -1.73 1.90 -11.74
CA PHE A 131 -1.97 0.85 -10.77
C PHE A 131 -2.96 -0.20 -11.30
N LYS A 132 -4.04 0.21 -11.97
CA LYS A 132 -5.02 -0.73 -12.55
C LYS A 132 -4.41 -1.59 -13.66
N GLU A 133 -3.49 -1.04 -14.45
CA GLU A 133 -2.76 -1.80 -15.48
C GLU A 133 -1.88 -2.88 -14.86
N ILE A 134 -1.22 -2.58 -13.74
CA ILE A 134 -0.39 -3.56 -13.01
C ILE A 134 -1.23 -4.72 -12.47
N GLY A 135 -2.42 -4.45 -11.95
CA GLY A 135 -3.34 -5.47 -11.41
C GLY A 135 -4.04 -6.33 -12.48
N ARG A 136 -4.07 -5.91 -13.75
CA ARG A 136 -4.71 -6.65 -14.86
C ARG A 136 -3.80 -7.68 -15.53
N GLY A 137 -2.51 -7.66 -15.25
CA GLY A 137 -1.53 -8.63 -15.76
C GLY A 137 -1.38 -9.87 -14.88
N GLN A 138 -2.49 -10.33 -14.28
CA GLN A 138 -2.61 -11.57 -13.49
C GLN A 138 -3.69 -12.46 -14.12
#